data_AF-A0A7V9RE27-F1
#
_entry.id   AF-A0A7V9RE27-F1
#
_cell.length_a   1.000
_cell.length_b   1.000
_cell.length_c   1.000
_cell.angle_alpha   90.00
_cell.angle_beta   90.00
_cell.angle_gamma   90.00
#
_symmetry.space_group_name_H-M   'P 1'
#
loop_
_entity.id
_entity.type
_entity.pdbx_description
1 polymer ?
#
loop_
_entity_poly.entity_id
_entity_poly.type
_entity_poly.pdbx_seq_one_letter_code
_entity_poly.pdbx_strand_id
1 'polypeptide(L)'
;MTRATKILAATTAVGFATSIWLYLDNRSLRGDRDERPAAVEPAKATEPVAKLGERLDKPQLDGAKSATPTPSLPSTKDESRLERRARNTEELGLKFGRLDGETEEEYRARVLPLISLGLVAPRMRLTEMRKQAEVQAKITPAQSAQLDKAFEKVYDDVLDYTNKAIGDGQLSPYERNVAGWLDYAGGLGGILTGANSQIGKILDPTQVKALAESGFEWGEYLGVNAPWESLKPPPPRPK
;
A
#
# COMPACT_ATOMS: atom_id res chain seq x y z
N MET A 1 -0.57 7.79 27.18
CA MET A 1 0.02 6.90 26.15
C MET A 1 1.49 7.22 26.02
N THR A 2 2.36 6.23 26.15
CA THR A 2 3.82 6.41 26.08
C THR A 2 4.22 6.80 24.65
N ARG A 3 5.21 7.69 24.49
CA ARG A 3 5.69 8.18 23.18
C ARG A 3 6.04 7.04 22.19
N ALA A 4 6.36 5.85 22.71
CA ALA A 4 6.59 4.63 21.94
C ALA A 4 5.38 4.16 21.11
N THR A 5 4.15 4.31 21.61
CA THR A 5 2.94 3.84 20.90
C THR A 5 2.62 4.68 19.65
N LYS A 6 2.96 5.97 19.68
CA LYS A 6 2.72 6.90 18.55
C LYS A 6 3.74 6.73 17.42
N ILE A 7 4.99 6.44 17.77
CA ILE A 7 6.02 6.06 16.80
C ILE A 7 5.63 4.74 16.15
N LEU A 8 5.13 3.77 16.93
CA LEU A 8 4.65 2.49 16.40
C LEU A 8 3.55 2.68 15.35
N ALA A 9 2.52 3.50 15.61
CA ALA A 9 1.41 3.72 14.68
C ALA A 9 1.85 4.35 13.33
N ALA A 10 2.72 5.37 13.36
CA ALA A 10 3.27 5.97 12.13
C ALA A 10 4.16 4.98 11.34
N THR A 11 4.97 4.19 12.05
CA THR A 11 5.75 3.11 11.43
C THR A 11 4.84 2.00 10.89
N THR A 12 3.67 1.81 11.49
CA THR A 12 2.69 0.80 11.08
C THR A 12 1.96 1.21 9.82
N ALA A 13 1.68 2.51 9.58
CA ALA A 13 1.07 2.97 8.34
C ALA A 13 2.03 2.90 7.14
N VAL A 14 3.28 3.35 7.32
CA VAL A 14 4.34 3.15 6.30
C VAL A 14 4.63 1.66 6.13
N GLY A 15 4.66 0.92 7.22
CA GLY A 15 4.73 -0.53 7.27
C GLY A 15 3.58 -1.20 6.56
N PHE A 16 2.35 -0.67 6.62
CA PHE A 16 1.18 -1.20 5.94
C PHE A 16 1.24 -0.91 4.45
N ALA A 17 1.65 0.29 4.04
CA ALA A 17 1.84 0.61 2.62
C ALA A 17 2.95 -0.25 2.01
N THR A 18 4.09 -0.41 2.69
CA THR A 18 5.17 -1.32 2.27
C THR A 18 4.77 -2.79 2.38
N SER A 19 3.98 -3.20 3.37
CA SER A 19 3.48 -4.57 3.50
C SER A 19 2.43 -4.88 2.44
N ILE A 20 1.56 -3.94 2.07
CA ILE A 20 0.62 -4.06 0.95
C ILE A 20 1.42 -4.16 -0.35
N TRP A 21 2.41 -3.30 -0.55
CA TRP A 21 3.28 -3.35 -1.73
C TRP A 21 4.04 -4.69 -1.81
N LEU A 22 4.67 -5.14 -0.71
CA LEU A 22 5.35 -6.44 -0.61
C LEU A 22 4.39 -7.64 -0.66
N TYR A 23 3.15 -7.49 -0.20
CA TYR A 23 2.13 -8.54 -0.24
C TYR A 23 1.58 -8.71 -1.64
N LEU A 24 1.33 -7.61 -2.36
CA LEU A 24 0.96 -7.66 -3.78
C LEU A 24 2.12 -8.25 -4.61
N ASP A 25 3.36 -7.86 -4.31
CA ASP A 25 4.57 -8.44 -4.91
C ASP A 25 4.68 -9.95 -4.60
N ASN A 26 4.55 -10.39 -3.34
CA ASN A 26 4.64 -11.80 -2.95
C ASN A 26 3.45 -12.66 -3.39
N ARG A 27 2.23 -12.10 -3.48
CA ARG A 27 1.06 -12.83 -3.95
C ARG A 27 1.21 -13.21 -5.42
N SER A 28 1.78 -12.32 -6.23
CA SER A 28 2.14 -12.65 -7.61
C SER A 28 3.14 -13.84 -7.68
N LEU A 29 4.08 -13.92 -6.72
CA LEU A 29 5.06 -15.00 -6.63
C LEU A 29 4.50 -16.34 -6.11
N ARG A 30 3.36 -16.35 -5.41
CA ARG A 30 2.71 -17.59 -4.96
C ARG A 30 1.88 -18.23 -6.08
N GLY A 31 1.25 -17.42 -6.94
CA GLY A 31 0.63 -17.93 -8.17
C GLY A 31 1.63 -18.72 -9.03
N ASP A 32 2.84 -18.19 -9.20
CA ASP A 32 3.93 -18.85 -9.94
C ASP A 32 4.43 -20.16 -9.29
N ARG A 33 4.18 -20.37 -7.98
CA ARG A 33 4.70 -21.51 -7.22
C ARG A 33 3.72 -22.68 -7.18
N ASP A 34 2.42 -22.40 -7.16
CA ASP A 34 1.37 -23.41 -7.17
C ASP A 34 1.14 -24.01 -8.58
N GLU A 35 1.58 -23.31 -9.64
CA GLU A 35 1.57 -23.82 -11.03
C GLU A 35 2.86 -24.57 -11.42
N ARG A 36 3.90 -24.55 -10.57
CA ARG A 36 5.12 -25.29 -10.82
C ARG A 36 4.88 -26.77 -10.45
N PRO A 37 4.93 -27.72 -11.39
CA PRO A 37 4.79 -29.13 -11.03
C PRO A 37 5.86 -29.47 -10.00
N ALA A 38 5.44 -30.14 -8.92
CA ALA A 38 6.33 -30.56 -7.84
C ALA A 38 7.57 -31.21 -8.46
N ALA A 39 8.74 -30.66 -8.13
CA ALA A 39 10.01 -31.26 -8.52
C ALA A 39 9.98 -32.73 -8.07
N VAL A 40 10.18 -33.63 -9.03
CA VAL A 40 10.22 -35.07 -8.81
C VAL A 40 11.15 -35.35 -7.63
N GLU A 41 10.58 -35.89 -6.55
CA GLU A 41 11.35 -36.31 -5.38
C GLU A 41 12.47 -37.25 -5.81
N PRO A 42 13.70 -37.11 -5.28
CA PRO A 42 14.74 -38.10 -5.54
C PRO A 42 14.27 -39.44 -4.96
N ALA A 43 14.28 -40.46 -5.82
CA ALA A 43 13.86 -41.82 -5.52
C ALA A 43 14.43 -42.31 -4.18
N LYS A 44 13.56 -42.49 -3.18
CA LYS A 44 13.89 -43.24 -1.97
C LYS A 44 13.92 -44.72 -2.32
N ALA A 45 15.08 -45.33 -2.08
CA ALA A 45 15.27 -46.77 -2.08
C ALA A 45 14.27 -47.44 -1.14
N THR A 46 13.54 -48.41 -1.68
CA THR A 46 12.62 -49.31 -1.01
C THR A 46 13.40 -50.34 -0.19
N GLU A 47 13.04 -50.52 1.08
CA GLU A 47 12.97 -51.85 1.72
C GLU A 47 11.80 -51.92 2.72
N PRO A 48 11.20 -53.10 2.95
CA PRO A 48 9.81 -53.22 3.40
C PRO A 48 9.63 -53.94 4.75
N VAL A 49 8.80 -53.44 5.69
CA VAL A 49 8.16 -54.28 6.73
C VAL A 49 6.80 -53.73 7.20
N ALA A 50 5.76 -54.45 6.80
CA ALA A 50 4.49 -54.85 7.45
C ALA A 50 3.70 -53.98 8.48
N LYS A 51 2.40 -53.78 8.12
CA LYS A 51 1.11 -53.89 8.90
C LYS A 51 0.91 -52.91 10.09
N LEU A 52 -0.26 -52.37 10.41
CA LEU A 52 -1.68 -52.78 10.28
C LEU A 52 -2.62 -51.59 10.64
N GLY A 53 -3.83 -51.55 10.07
CA GLY A 53 -4.99 -50.76 10.53
C GLY A 53 -5.14 -49.38 9.86
N GLU A 54 -6.30 -48.92 9.40
CA GLU A 54 -7.67 -49.42 9.40
C GLU A 54 -8.41 -48.60 8.31
N ARG A 55 -9.14 -49.28 7.42
CA ARG A 55 -9.83 -48.68 6.26
C ARG A 55 -11.09 -47.95 6.72
N LEU A 56 -11.21 -46.66 6.38
CA LEU A 56 -12.50 -45.97 6.24
C LEU A 56 -12.78 -45.78 4.75
N ASP A 57 -13.70 -46.60 4.24
CA ASP A 57 -14.22 -46.51 2.88
C ASP A 57 -14.97 -45.18 2.67
N LYS A 58 -14.57 -44.41 1.65
CA LYS A 58 -15.41 -43.37 1.06
C LYS A 58 -15.83 -43.84 -0.34
N PRO A 59 -17.11 -43.67 -0.73
CA PRO A 59 -17.60 -44.14 -2.00
C PRO A 59 -16.94 -43.38 -3.16
N GLN A 60 -16.36 -44.14 -4.07
CA GLN A 60 -15.77 -43.70 -5.31
C GLN A 60 -16.90 -43.36 -6.30
N LEU A 61 -17.11 -42.07 -6.55
CA LEU A 61 -17.96 -41.56 -7.63
C LEU A 61 -17.10 -41.47 -8.90
N ASP A 62 -17.30 -42.43 -9.80
CA ASP A 62 -16.73 -42.42 -11.14
C ASP A 62 -17.37 -41.30 -11.97
N GLY A 63 -16.75 -40.12 -11.91
CA GLY A 63 -17.02 -39.00 -12.81
C GLY A 63 -16.09 -39.05 -14.01
N ALA A 64 -16.65 -39.37 -15.19
CA ALA A 64 -15.98 -39.32 -16.47
C ALA A 64 -15.30 -37.96 -16.70
N LYS A 65 -13.96 -37.95 -16.75
CA LYS A 65 -13.16 -36.78 -17.14
C LYS A 65 -13.13 -36.66 -18.65
N SER A 66 -14.05 -35.87 -19.21
CA SER A 66 -13.90 -35.29 -20.54
C SER A 66 -12.74 -34.29 -20.49
N ALA A 67 -11.57 -34.71 -21.00
CA ALA A 67 -10.39 -33.86 -21.10
C ALA A 67 -10.55 -32.89 -22.30
N THR A 68 -11.07 -31.70 -22.05
CA THR A 68 -10.77 -30.56 -22.91
C THR A 68 -9.34 -30.10 -22.63
N PRO A 69 -8.50 -29.85 -23.64
CA PRO A 69 -7.17 -29.31 -23.42
C PRO A 69 -7.32 -27.94 -22.77
N THR A 70 -6.88 -27.83 -21.53
CA THR A 70 -6.80 -26.55 -20.82
C THR A 70 -5.86 -25.65 -21.63
N PRO A 71 -6.28 -24.44 -22.05
CA PRO A 71 -5.38 -23.53 -22.74
C PRO A 71 -4.21 -23.22 -21.82
N SER A 72 -3.04 -23.75 -22.15
CA SER A 72 -1.80 -23.45 -21.43
C SER A 72 -1.45 -21.99 -21.71
N LEU A 73 -1.30 -21.20 -20.65
CA LEU A 73 -0.70 -19.87 -20.75
C LEU A 73 0.68 -20.01 -21.42
N PRO A 74 1.07 -19.07 -22.30
CA PRO A 74 2.38 -19.13 -22.95
C PRO A 74 3.45 -19.26 -21.87
N SER A 75 4.37 -20.22 -22.03
CA SER A 75 5.46 -20.47 -21.11
C SER A 75 6.14 -19.15 -20.77
N THR A 76 6.01 -18.72 -19.51
CA THR A 76 6.74 -17.58 -18.98
C THR A 76 8.20 -17.80 -19.31
N LYS A 77 8.80 -16.90 -20.10
CA LYS A 77 10.26 -16.88 -20.29
C LYS A 77 10.89 -17.03 -18.92
N ASP A 78 11.93 -17.86 -18.79
CA ASP A 78 12.75 -17.98 -17.57
C ASP A 78 13.44 -16.64 -17.30
N GLU A 79 12.67 -15.68 -16.79
CA GLU A 79 13.11 -14.34 -16.48
C GLU A 79 13.79 -14.37 -15.12
N SER A 80 15.01 -13.86 -15.07
CA SER A 80 15.73 -13.71 -13.82
C SER A 80 15.02 -12.70 -12.90
N ARG A 81 15.23 -12.84 -11.58
CA ARG A 81 14.65 -11.90 -10.60
C ARG A 81 15.06 -10.44 -10.85
N LEU A 82 16.23 -10.22 -11.45
CA LEU A 82 16.73 -8.87 -11.75
C LEU A 82 16.01 -8.28 -12.97
N GLU A 83 15.84 -9.06 -14.04
CA GLU A 83 15.08 -8.63 -15.23
C GLU A 83 13.63 -8.30 -14.86
N ARG A 84 12.98 -9.14 -14.05
CA ARG A 84 11.60 -8.89 -13.58
C ARG A 84 11.49 -7.56 -12.83
N ARG A 85 12.48 -7.26 -11.98
CA ARG A 85 12.54 -6.00 -11.25
C ARG A 85 12.73 -4.82 -12.18
N ALA A 86 13.65 -4.93 -13.14
CA ALA A 86 13.90 -3.87 -14.12
C ALA A 86 12.65 -3.58 -14.96
N ARG A 87 11.97 -4.63 -15.46
CA ARG A 87 10.71 -4.49 -16.20
C ARG A 87 9.63 -3.83 -15.35
N ASN A 88 9.44 -4.26 -14.10
CA ASN A 88 8.43 -3.66 -13.23
C ASN A 88 8.72 -2.17 -12.96
N THR A 89 9.99 -1.80 -12.79
CA THR A 89 10.39 -0.39 -12.67
C THR A 89 10.13 0.39 -13.95
N GLU A 90 10.39 -0.19 -15.12
CA GLU A 90 10.07 0.42 -16.41
C GLU A 90 8.56 0.59 -16.61
N GLU A 91 7.76 -0.43 -16.32
CA GLU A 91 6.30 -0.36 -16.36
C GLU A 91 5.74 0.70 -15.42
N LEU A 92 6.31 0.86 -14.22
CA LEU A 92 5.96 1.93 -13.30
C LEU A 92 6.34 3.30 -13.86
N GLY A 93 7.53 3.42 -14.45
CA GLY A 93 7.98 4.64 -15.13
C GLY A 93 7.07 5.03 -16.29
N LEU A 94 6.57 4.07 -17.06
CA LEU A 94 5.61 4.33 -18.15
C LEU A 94 4.23 4.76 -17.64
N LYS A 95 3.78 4.20 -16.51
CA LYS A 95 2.45 4.50 -15.95
C LYS A 95 2.41 5.78 -15.12
N PHE A 96 3.47 6.07 -14.37
CA PHE A 96 3.51 7.15 -13.37
C PHE A 96 4.64 8.15 -13.57
N GLY A 97 5.58 7.88 -14.49
CA GLY A 97 6.54 8.87 -14.94
C GLY A 97 5.97 9.76 -16.03
N ARG A 98 6.62 10.92 -16.20
CA ARG A 98 6.43 11.79 -17.36
C ARG A 98 7.09 11.19 -18.59
N LEU A 99 6.36 11.12 -19.70
CA LEU A 99 6.85 10.62 -20.98
C LEU A 99 7.64 11.69 -21.74
N ASP A 100 8.44 11.28 -22.72
CA ASP A 100 9.23 12.18 -23.55
C ASP A 100 8.32 13.15 -24.32
N GLY A 101 8.53 14.45 -24.12
CA GLY A 101 7.73 15.50 -24.75
C GLY A 101 6.34 15.72 -24.16
N GLU A 102 5.93 14.94 -23.15
CA GLU A 102 4.63 15.08 -22.48
C GLU A 102 4.57 16.41 -21.71
N THR A 103 3.49 17.16 -21.91
CA THR A 103 3.20 18.37 -21.14
C THR A 103 2.72 18.02 -19.73
N GLU A 104 2.74 18.99 -18.80
CA GLU A 104 2.22 18.74 -17.44
C GLU A 104 0.72 18.41 -17.42
N GLU A 105 -0.04 19.02 -18.34
CA GLU A 105 -1.47 18.79 -18.48
C GLU A 105 -1.77 17.38 -19.00
N GLU A 106 -1.04 16.92 -20.02
CA GLU A 106 -1.16 15.54 -20.56
C GLU A 106 -0.81 14.50 -19.50
N TYR A 107 0.29 14.71 -18.75
CA TYR A 107 0.66 13.85 -17.63
C TYR A 107 -0.46 13.78 -16.59
N ARG A 108 -1.01 14.93 -16.19
CA ARG A 108 -2.11 15.00 -15.21
C ARG A 108 -3.35 14.29 -15.71
N ALA A 109 -3.74 14.50 -16.98
CA ALA A 109 -4.89 13.86 -17.58
C ALA A 109 -4.77 12.31 -17.57
N ARG A 110 -3.54 11.79 -17.70
CA ARG A 110 -3.27 10.35 -17.66
C ARG A 110 -3.21 9.77 -16.24
N VAL A 111 -2.53 10.47 -15.32
CA VAL A 111 -2.21 9.92 -14.00
C VAL A 111 -3.29 10.23 -12.95
N LEU A 112 -3.91 11.42 -12.99
CA LEU A 112 -4.90 11.82 -11.99
C LEU A 112 -6.09 10.84 -11.88
N PRO A 113 -6.70 10.35 -12.98
CA PRO A 113 -7.79 9.40 -12.87
C PRO A 113 -7.41 8.12 -12.10
N LEU A 114 -6.15 7.66 -12.25
CA LEU A 114 -5.65 6.48 -11.55
C LEU A 114 -5.51 6.74 -10.04
N ILE A 115 -4.96 7.90 -9.68
CA ILE A 115 -4.83 8.33 -8.28
C ILE A 115 -6.22 8.46 -7.66
N SER A 116 -7.11 9.23 -8.29
CA SER A 116 -8.46 9.48 -7.78
C SER A 116 -9.23 8.17 -7.60
N LEU A 117 -9.20 7.28 -8.60
CA LEU A 117 -9.88 5.98 -8.54
C LEU A 117 -9.36 5.11 -7.38
N GLY A 118 -8.05 5.09 -7.16
CA GLY A 118 -7.44 4.36 -6.05
C GLY A 118 -7.82 4.90 -4.66
N LEU A 119 -8.20 6.18 -4.57
CA LEU A 119 -8.46 6.86 -3.30
C LEU A 119 -9.96 6.96 -2.95
N VAL A 120 -10.89 6.81 -3.90
CA VAL A 120 -12.34 6.99 -3.62
C VAL A 120 -12.83 6.13 -2.46
N ALA A 121 -12.66 4.80 -2.56
CA ALA A 121 -13.18 3.88 -1.54
C ALA A 121 -12.47 4.06 -0.17
N PRO A 122 -11.13 4.17 -0.11
CA PRO A 122 -10.43 4.50 1.14
C PRO A 122 -10.89 5.81 1.78
N ARG A 123 -11.04 6.90 1.00
CA ARG A 123 -11.51 8.21 1.51
C ARG A 123 -12.91 8.12 2.07
N MET A 124 -13.83 7.44 1.38
CA MET A 124 -15.20 7.23 1.87
C MET A 124 -15.22 6.45 3.18
N ARG A 125 -14.47 5.34 3.26
CA ARG A 125 -14.36 4.54 4.49
C ARG A 125 -13.82 5.36 5.65
N LEU A 126 -12.72 6.09 5.44
CA LEU A 126 -12.07 6.86 6.49
C LEU A 126 -12.89 8.09 6.92
N THR A 127 -13.64 8.69 6.01
CA THR A 127 -14.60 9.75 6.33
C THR A 127 -15.72 9.23 7.23
N GLU A 128 -16.23 8.04 6.95
CA GLU A 128 -17.25 7.41 7.80
C GLU A 128 -16.69 7.01 9.17
N MET A 129 -15.50 6.39 9.20
CA MET A 129 -14.80 6.07 10.45
C MET A 129 -14.56 7.33 11.30
N ARG A 130 -14.15 8.44 10.67
CA ARG A 130 -13.98 9.72 11.36
C ARG A 130 -15.28 10.18 12.00
N LYS A 131 -16.41 10.18 11.26
CA LYS A 131 -17.72 10.58 11.80
C LYS A 131 -18.12 9.74 13.02
N GLN A 132 -17.97 8.42 12.92
CA GLN A 132 -18.29 7.51 14.02
C GLN A 132 -17.39 7.75 15.24
N ALA A 133 -16.09 7.95 15.00
CA ALA A 133 -15.12 8.24 16.04
C ALA A 133 -15.39 9.59 16.74
N GLU A 134 -15.77 10.62 15.98
CA GLU A 134 -16.15 11.94 16.52
C GLU A 134 -17.38 11.85 17.43
N VAL A 135 -18.40 11.08 17.02
CA VAL A 135 -19.59 10.82 17.85
C VAL A 135 -19.21 10.09 19.15
N GLN A 136 -18.38 9.04 19.06
CA GLN A 136 -17.94 8.27 20.23
C GLN A 136 -17.09 9.10 21.20
N ALA A 137 -16.20 9.95 20.66
CA ALA A 137 -15.35 10.84 21.43
C ALA A 137 -16.07 12.13 21.89
N LYS A 138 -17.35 12.30 21.53
CA LYS A 138 -18.15 13.50 21.84
C LYS A 138 -17.46 14.78 21.35
N ILE A 139 -16.87 14.73 20.18
CA ILE A 139 -16.22 15.89 19.55
C ILE A 139 -17.32 16.83 19.08
N THR A 140 -17.25 18.08 19.54
CA THR A 140 -18.25 19.08 19.15
C THR A 140 -18.03 19.54 17.71
N PRO A 141 -19.07 20.08 17.02
CA PRO A 141 -18.90 20.65 15.68
C PRO A 141 -17.82 21.74 15.61
N ALA A 142 -17.69 22.54 16.67
CA ALA A 142 -16.65 23.58 16.75
C ALA A 142 -15.23 22.98 16.82
N GLN A 143 -15.03 21.91 17.59
CA GLN A 143 -13.76 21.18 17.62
C GLN A 143 -13.47 20.49 16.28
N SER A 144 -14.48 19.88 15.65
CA SER A 144 -14.33 19.25 14.33
C SER A 144 -13.89 20.27 13.26
N ALA A 145 -14.50 21.46 13.25
CA ALA A 145 -14.08 22.54 12.36
C ALA A 145 -12.64 23.05 12.65
N GLN A 146 -12.22 23.08 13.91
CA GLN A 146 -10.83 23.42 14.26
C GLN A 146 -9.84 22.35 13.80
N LEU A 147 -10.23 21.07 13.87
CA LEU A 147 -9.43 19.96 13.34
C LEU A 147 -9.29 20.07 11.83
N ASP A 148 -10.37 20.35 11.11
CA ASP A 148 -10.33 20.53 9.64
C ASP A 148 -9.35 21.65 9.25
N LYS A 149 -9.42 22.79 9.93
CA LYS A 149 -8.48 23.90 9.70
C LYS A 149 -7.02 23.53 10.03
N ALA A 150 -6.79 22.71 11.05
CA ALA A 150 -5.46 22.20 11.34
C ALA A 150 -4.98 21.24 10.24
N PHE A 151 -5.88 20.44 9.69
CA PHE A 151 -5.57 19.48 8.62
C PHE A 151 -5.26 20.15 7.29
N GLU A 152 -5.93 21.24 6.93
CA GLU A 152 -5.59 22.05 5.74
C GLU A 152 -4.09 22.39 5.73
N LYS A 153 -3.57 22.90 6.85
CA LYS A 153 -2.14 23.21 6.98
C LYS A 153 -1.26 21.96 6.87
N VAL A 154 -1.66 20.85 7.50
CA VAL A 154 -0.91 19.59 7.40
C VAL A 154 -0.88 19.08 5.97
N TYR A 155 -1.96 19.24 5.21
CA TYR A 155 -2.02 18.88 3.80
C TYR A 155 -1.08 19.74 2.97
N ASP A 156 -1.04 21.05 3.20
CA ASP A 156 -0.08 21.94 2.54
C ASP A 156 1.37 21.51 2.82
N ASP A 157 1.71 21.27 4.09
CA ASP A 157 3.04 20.83 4.51
C ASP A 157 3.42 19.47 3.87
N VAL A 158 2.47 18.52 3.81
CA VAL A 158 2.68 17.21 3.16
C VAL A 158 2.88 17.37 1.67
N LEU A 159 2.06 18.18 0.99
CA LEU A 159 2.18 18.39 -0.46
C LEU A 159 3.49 19.07 -0.82
N ASP A 160 3.87 20.12 -0.10
CA ASP A 160 5.12 20.84 -0.35
C ASP A 160 6.33 19.93 -0.14
N TYR A 161 6.33 19.15 0.94
CA TYR A 161 7.37 18.17 1.21
C TYR A 161 7.44 17.08 0.13
N THR A 162 6.28 16.56 -0.30
CA THR A 162 6.19 15.53 -1.34
C THR A 162 6.63 16.06 -2.70
N ASN A 163 6.19 17.26 -3.08
CA ASN A 163 6.60 17.92 -4.32
C ASN A 163 8.10 18.17 -4.35
N LYS A 164 8.70 18.56 -3.22
CA LYS A 164 10.14 18.67 -3.08
C LYS A 164 10.84 17.32 -3.29
N ALA A 165 10.38 16.27 -2.61
CA ALA A 165 10.94 14.92 -2.75
C ALA A 165 10.82 14.36 -4.19
N ILE A 166 9.72 14.65 -4.89
CA ILE A 166 9.53 14.32 -6.31
C ILE A 166 10.54 15.09 -7.17
N GLY A 167 10.66 16.41 -6.96
CA GLY A 167 11.59 17.26 -7.71
C GLY A 167 13.06 16.90 -7.50
N ASP A 168 13.40 16.49 -6.28
CA ASP A 168 14.74 16.04 -5.89
C ASP A 168 15.03 14.58 -6.32
N GLY A 169 14.06 13.90 -6.97
CA GLY A 169 14.20 12.53 -7.48
C GLY A 169 14.12 11.42 -6.42
N GLN A 170 13.84 11.77 -5.16
CA GLN A 170 13.71 10.79 -4.07
C GLN A 170 12.53 9.84 -4.28
N LEU A 171 11.45 10.34 -4.90
CA LEU A 171 10.24 9.59 -5.25
C LEU A 171 10.13 9.36 -6.76
N SER A 172 11.27 9.20 -7.44
CA SER A 172 11.31 8.97 -8.88
C SER A 172 10.57 7.67 -9.26
N PRO A 173 9.67 7.70 -10.26
CA PRO A 173 9.05 6.49 -10.80
C PRO A 173 9.98 5.72 -11.76
N TYR A 174 11.11 6.31 -12.16
CA TYR A 174 12.02 5.75 -13.16
C TYR A 174 13.06 4.79 -12.56
N GLU A 175 13.29 4.87 -11.26
CA GLU A 175 14.29 4.06 -10.57
C GLU A 175 13.85 3.73 -9.14
N ARG A 176 14.39 2.64 -8.59
CA ARG A 176 14.18 2.30 -7.18
C ARG A 176 15.15 3.05 -6.29
N ASN A 177 14.72 4.19 -5.76
CA ASN A 177 15.46 4.90 -4.73
C ASN A 177 14.97 4.52 -3.32
N VAL A 178 15.36 3.33 -2.82
CA VAL A 178 14.89 2.86 -1.50
C VAL A 178 15.35 3.79 -0.36
N ALA A 179 16.56 4.33 -0.44
CA ALA A 179 17.07 5.28 0.54
C ALA A 179 16.22 6.56 0.54
N GLY A 180 15.96 7.14 -0.64
CA GLY A 180 15.08 8.30 -0.79
C GLY A 180 13.67 8.06 -0.27
N TRP A 181 13.10 6.87 -0.50
CA TRP A 181 11.80 6.49 0.06
C TRP A 181 11.80 6.40 1.59
N LEU A 182 12.87 5.87 2.20
CA LEU A 182 13.00 5.79 3.66
C LEU A 182 13.18 7.18 4.28
N ASP A 183 14.00 8.04 3.66
CA ASP A 183 14.18 9.42 4.09
C ASP A 183 12.88 10.21 4.00
N TYR A 184 12.15 10.07 2.89
CA TYR A 184 10.82 10.65 2.70
C TYR A 184 9.82 10.19 3.76
N ALA A 185 9.75 8.87 4.01
CA ALA A 185 8.87 8.31 5.04
C ALA A 185 9.23 8.84 6.45
N GLY A 186 10.52 8.98 6.75
CA GLY A 186 11.00 9.60 7.98
C GLY A 186 10.55 11.06 8.13
N GLY A 187 10.66 11.85 7.05
CA GLY A 187 10.21 13.24 7.03
C GLY A 187 8.70 13.39 7.20
N LEU A 188 7.90 12.56 6.52
CA LEU A 188 6.45 12.50 6.73
C LEU A 188 6.09 12.19 8.19
N GLY A 189 6.83 11.28 8.84
CA GLY A 189 6.65 10.99 10.27
C GLY A 189 6.83 12.22 11.15
N GLY A 190 7.75 13.12 10.79
CA GLY A 190 7.94 14.42 11.44
C GLY A 190 6.72 15.33 11.31
N ILE A 191 6.17 15.47 10.10
CA ILE A 191 4.96 16.28 9.83
C ILE A 191 3.76 15.73 10.61
N LEU A 192 3.54 14.42 10.58
CA LEU A 192 2.45 13.76 11.31
C LEU A 192 2.61 13.88 12.85
N THR A 193 3.85 13.91 13.35
CA THR A 193 4.11 14.19 14.76
C THR A 193 3.70 15.62 15.13
N GLY A 194 3.98 16.58 14.24
CA GLY A 194 3.50 17.96 14.35
C GLY A 194 1.97 18.05 14.37
N ALA A 195 1.30 17.36 13.45
CA ALA A 195 -0.16 17.27 13.38
C ALA A 195 -0.76 16.73 14.69
N ASN A 196 -0.20 15.64 15.23
CA ASN A 196 -0.61 15.08 16.52
C ASN A 196 -0.48 16.08 17.68
N SER A 197 0.52 16.96 17.64
CA SER A 197 0.64 18.02 18.65
C SER A 197 -0.43 19.09 18.50
N GLN A 198 -0.90 19.39 17.29
CA GLN A 198 -1.98 20.36 17.05
C GLN A 198 -3.32 19.77 17.48
N ILE A 199 -3.59 18.51 17.16
CA ILE A 199 -4.80 17.80 17.58
C ILE A 199 -4.92 17.79 19.11
N GLY A 200 -3.82 17.54 19.83
CA GLY A 200 -3.79 17.58 21.29
C GLY A 200 -3.99 18.96 21.93
N LYS A 201 -4.02 20.05 21.14
CA LYS A 201 -4.41 21.39 21.60
C LYS A 201 -5.91 21.66 21.44
N ILE A 202 -6.59 20.89 20.57
CA ILE A 202 -8.01 21.05 20.24
C ILE A 202 -8.86 20.06 21.04
N LEU A 203 -8.34 18.84 21.21
CA LEU A 203 -9.02 17.74 21.85
C LEU A 203 -8.44 17.47 23.23
N ASP A 204 -9.33 17.23 24.20
CA ASP A 204 -8.93 16.79 25.53
C ASP A 204 -8.32 15.38 25.49
N PRO A 205 -7.44 15.01 26.45
CA PRO A 205 -6.81 13.69 26.47
C PRO A 205 -7.81 12.52 26.49
N THR A 206 -9.00 12.72 27.06
CA THR A 206 -10.09 11.73 27.09
C THR A 206 -10.69 11.50 25.70
N GLN A 207 -10.89 12.57 24.93
CA GLN A 207 -11.38 12.50 23.54
C GLN A 207 -10.33 11.83 22.64
N VAL A 208 -9.05 12.18 22.80
CA VAL A 208 -7.94 11.55 22.07
C VAL A 208 -7.88 10.04 22.36
N LYS A 209 -8.08 9.64 23.61
CA LYS A 209 -8.13 8.22 23.99
C LYS A 209 -9.35 7.52 23.37
N ALA A 210 -10.53 8.14 23.41
CA ALA A 210 -11.74 7.57 22.84
C ALA A 210 -11.64 7.37 21.32
N LEU A 211 -10.98 8.28 20.61
CA LEU A 211 -10.67 8.12 19.18
C LEU A 211 -9.75 6.93 18.91
N ALA A 212 -8.69 6.75 19.71
CA ALA A 212 -7.81 5.60 19.55
C ALA A 212 -8.54 4.27 19.82
N GLU A 213 -9.45 4.26 20.81
CA GLU A 213 -10.28 3.09 21.14
C GLU A 213 -11.34 2.77 20.08
N SER A 214 -11.73 3.73 19.23
CA SER A 214 -12.62 3.47 18.10
C SER A 214 -11.91 2.81 16.91
N GLY A 215 -10.58 2.72 16.94
CA GLY A 215 -9.77 2.24 15.83
C GLY A 215 -9.57 3.28 14.72
N PHE A 216 -9.90 4.54 14.98
CA PHE A 216 -9.64 5.64 14.04
C PHE A 216 -8.23 6.21 14.22
N GLU A 217 -7.46 6.21 13.14
CA GLU A 217 -6.06 6.66 13.13
C GLU A 217 -5.88 7.93 12.28
N TRP A 218 -5.45 9.02 12.92
CA TRP A 218 -5.23 10.30 12.24
C TRP A 218 -4.21 10.21 11.11
N GLY A 219 -3.14 9.43 11.29
CA GLY A 219 -2.11 9.26 10.27
C GLY A 219 -2.66 8.64 8.99
N GLU A 220 -3.53 7.65 9.11
CA GLU A 220 -4.20 7.02 7.96
C GLU A 220 -5.18 7.99 7.31
N TYR A 221 -6.01 8.66 8.11
CA TYR A 221 -6.96 9.66 7.62
C TYR A 221 -6.27 10.76 6.83
N LEU A 222 -5.21 11.36 7.40
CA LEU A 222 -4.45 12.44 6.77
C LEU A 222 -3.72 11.95 5.52
N GLY A 223 -3.11 10.77 5.58
CA GLY A 223 -2.39 10.18 4.44
C GLY A 223 -3.31 9.85 3.26
N VAL A 224 -4.58 9.49 3.48
CA VAL A 224 -5.50 9.15 2.39
C VAL A 224 -6.29 10.37 1.89
N ASN A 225 -6.62 11.31 2.79
CA ASN A 225 -7.42 12.49 2.45
C ASN A 225 -6.58 13.70 2.01
N ALA A 226 -5.25 13.63 2.07
CA ALA A 226 -4.42 14.64 1.44
C ALA A 226 -4.79 14.79 -0.06
N PRO A 227 -4.77 16.01 -0.60
CA PRO A 227 -5.17 16.30 -1.98
C PRO A 227 -4.05 15.93 -2.96
N TRP A 228 -3.74 14.64 -3.05
CA TRP A 228 -2.69 14.08 -3.90
C TRP A 228 -2.83 14.45 -5.38
N GLU A 229 -4.04 14.82 -5.81
CA GLU A 229 -4.35 15.31 -7.14
C GLU A 229 -3.68 16.67 -7.45
N SER A 230 -3.24 17.40 -6.42
CA SER A 230 -2.52 18.66 -6.55
C SER A 230 -1.00 18.50 -6.68
N LEU A 231 -0.48 17.28 -6.62
CA LEU A 231 0.95 17.04 -6.79
C LEU A 231 1.48 17.53 -8.15
N LYS A 232 2.74 17.93 -8.16
CA LYS A 232 3.47 18.30 -9.37
C LYS A 232 3.94 17.03 -10.10
N PRO A 233 3.95 17.01 -11.44
CA PRO A 233 4.55 15.91 -12.18
C PRO A 233 6.02 15.70 -11.80
N PRO A 234 6.52 14.45 -11.85
CA PRO A 234 7.95 14.21 -11.74
C PRO A 234 8.70 14.89 -12.90
N PRO A 235 9.98 15.23 -12.70
CA PRO A 235 10.83 15.70 -13.80
C PRO A 235 10.89 14.64 -14.92
N PRO A 236 11.15 15.02 -16.19
CA PRO A 236 11.33 14.06 -17.26
C PRO A 236 12.42 13.03 -16.95
N ARG A 237 12.32 11.84 -17.57
CA ARG A 237 13.32 10.79 -17.42
C ARG A 237 14.70 11.33 -17.81
N PRO A 238 15.74 11.18 -16.98
CA PRO A 238 17.10 11.54 -17.37
C PRO A 238 17.55 10.67 -18.56
N LYS A 239 18.20 11.30 -19.54
CA LYS A 239 18.74 10.64 -20.74
C LYS A 239 20.00 9.86 -20.45
#